data_AF-A0A0S4XMP7-F1
#
_entry.id   AF-A0A0S4XMP7-F1
#
_cell.length_a   1.000
_cell.length_b   1.000
_cell.length_c   1.000
_cell.angle_alpha   90.00
_cell.angle_beta   90.00
_cell.angle_gamma   90.00
#
_symmetry.space_group_name_H-M   'P 1'
#
loop_
_entity.id
_entity.type
_entity.pdbx_description
1 polymer ?
#
loop_
_entity_poly.entity_id
_entity_poly.type
_entity_poly.pdbx_seq_one_letter_code
_entity_poly.pdbx_strand_id
1 'polypeptide(L)'
;MRIVEALRKQKEALGMSYEVIAIRSGVGIATVKRAFGGYDVSLERLEKIADAIGCQIGIKAITSPNNLYSAQVEKKAQEIVKRVMQTSALEDQAVDVKAKAKMLVQAKAMIAKMPKSQVWQ
;
A
#
# COMPACT_ATOMS: atom_id res chain seq x y z
N MET A 1 -5.69 -0.80 -14.05
CA MET A 1 -4.24 -0.77 -13.72
C MET A 1 -3.72 0.64 -14.01
N ARG A 2 -3.70 1.51 -12.99
CA ARG A 2 -3.60 2.98 -13.19
C ARG A 2 -2.35 3.45 -13.96
N ILE A 3 -1.22 2.75 -13.80
CA ILE A 3 0.05 3.13 -14.45
C ILE A 3 0.00 2.84 -15.95
N VAL A 4 -0.37 1.63 -16.37
CA VAL A 4 -0.37 1.26 -17.80
C VAL A 4 -1.44 2.01 -18.60
N GLU A 5 -2.57 2.34 -17.97
CA GLU A 5 -3.55 3.24 -18.59
C GLU A 5 -2.98 4.64 -18.83
N ALA A 6 -2.20 5.18 -17.88
CA ALA A 6 -1.54 6.48 -18.05
C ALA A 6 -0.47 6.43 -19.15
N LEU A 7 0.36 5.38 -19.18
CA LEU A 7 1.36 5.19 -20.23
C LEU A 7 0.70 5.06 -21.61
N ARG A 8 -0.43 4.35 -21.71
CA ARG A 8 -1.17 4.18 -22.98
C ARG A 8 -1.72 5.51 -23.49
N LYS A 9 -2.35 6.29 -22.62
CA LYS A 9 -2.83 7.65 -22.96
C LYS A 9 -1.70 8.55 -23.45
N GLN A 10 -0.55 8.51 -22.78
CA GLN A 10 0.61 9.31 -23.19
C GLN A 10 1.16 8.85 -24.55
N LYS A 11 1.33 7.54 -24.75
CA LYS A 11 1.73 6.97 -26.04
C LYS A 11 0.77 7.42 -27.16
N GLU A 12 -0.53 7.35 -26.92
CA GLU A 12 -1.57 7.73 -27.89
C GLU A 12 -1.50 9.23 -28.21
N ALA A 13 -1.38 10.09 -27.20
CA ALA A 13 -1.24 11.53 -27.38
C ALA A 13 0.02 11.92 -28.17
N LEU A 14 1.11 11.17 -28.01
CA LEU A 14 2.37 11.37 -28.72
C LEU A 14 2.43 10.69 -30.09
N GLY A 15 1.44 9.86 -30.44
CA GLY A 15 1.45 9.06 -31.67
C GLY A 15 2.62 8.06 -31.79
N MET A 16 3.26 7.68 -30.68
CA MET A 16 4.43 6.79 -30.72
C MET A 16 4.03 5.34 -30.99
N SER A 17 4.77 4.66 -31.87
CA SER A 17 4.67 3.21 -32.06
C SER A 17 5.42 2.46 -30.95
N TYR A 18 5.14 1.16 -30.78
CA TYR A 18 5.88 0.36 -29.81
C TYR A 18 7.35 0.20 -30.18
N GLU A 19 7.67 0.20 -31.47
CA GLU A 19 9.02 0.13 -32.03
C GLU A 19 9.83 1.38 -31.65
N VAL A 20 9.23 2.57 -31.77
CA VAL A 20 9.86 3.83 -31.34
C VAL A 20 10.12 3.83 -29.84
N ILE A 21 9.17 3.35 -29.05
CA ILE A 21 9.32 3.24 -27.59
C ILE A 21 10.43 2.25 -27.22
N ALA A 22 10.50 1.11 -27.90
CA ALA A 22 11.54 0.10 -27.68
C ALA A 22 12.94 0.67 -27.93
N ILE A 23 13.10 1.40 -29.04
CA ILE A 23 14.37 2.07 -29.39
C ILE A 23 14.72 3.12 -28.34
N ARG A 24 13.78 4.00 -27.98
CA ARG A 24 14.02 5.10 -27.02
C ARG A 24 14.31 4.61 -25.59
N SER A 25 13.67 3.51 -25.17
CA SER A 25 13.82 2.96 -23.81
C SER A 25 14.99 1.98 -23.67
N GLY A 26 15.55 1.49 -24.79
CA GLY A 26 16.49 0.36 -24.78
C GLY A 26 15.85 -0.96 -24.33
N VAL A 27 14.52 -1.03 -24.26
CA VAL A 27 13.78 -2.23 -23.85
C VAL A 27 13.32 -2.98 -25.09
N GLY A 28 13.55 -4.29 -25.14
CA GLY A 28 13.14 -5.12 -26.28
C GLY A 28 11.65 -5.03 -26.59
N ILE A 29 11.30 -5.00 -27.88
CA ILE A 29 9.93 -4.77 -28.37
C ILE A 29 8.87 -5.71 -27.76
N ALA A 30 9.21 -6.98 -27.56
CA ALA A 30 8.33 -7.95 -26.94
C ALA A 30 8.00 -7.58 -25.48
N THR A 31 8.93 -6.96 -24.77
CA THR A 31 8.74 -6.50 -23.39
C THR A 31 7.92 -5.22 -23.33
N VAL A 32 8.13 -4.29 -24.29
CA VAL A 32 7.27 -3.11 -24.45
C VAL A 32 5.82 -3.54 -24.69
N LYS A 33 5.59 -4.43 -25.66
CA LYS A 33 4.23 -4.94 -25.94
C LYS A 33 3.61 -5.64 -24.72
N ARG A 34 4.39 -6.41 -23.96
CA ARG A 34 3.94 -7.02 -22.68
C ARG A 34 3.52 -5.97 -21.65
N ALA A 35 4.34 -4.93 -21.45
CA ALA A 35 4.03 -3.85 -20.50
C ALA A 35 2.69 -3.17 -20.86
N PHE A 36 2.51 -2.80 -22.13
CA PHE A 36 1.26 -2.17 -22.58
C PHE A 36 0.07 -3.14 -22.65
N GLY A 37 0.32 -4.44 -22.74
CA GLY A 37 -0.68 -5.51 -22.64
C GLY A 37 -1.13 -5.84 -21.22
N GLY A 38 -0.51 -5.23 -20.20
CA GLY A 38 -0.86 -5.46 -18.79
C GLY A 38 -0.23 -6.71 -18.18
N TYR A 39 0.77 -7.30 -18.83
CA TYR A 39 1.53 -8.42 -18.30
C TYR A 39 2.63 -7.94 -17.35
N ASP A 40 3.09 -8.84 -16.49
CA ASP A 40 4.16 -8.55 -15.54
C ASP A 40 5.46 -8.18 -16.25
N VAL A 41 5.99 -7.04 -15.83
CA VAL A 41 7.30 -6.50 -16.21
C VAL A 41 7.95 -5.91 -14.95
N SER A 42 9.28 -5.98 -14.87
CA SER A 42 10.00 -5.39 -13.74
C SER A 42 9.79 -3.88 -13.69
N LEU A 43 9.79 -3.31 -12.47
CA LEU A 43 9.66 -1.87 -12.26
C LEU A 43 10.71 -1.08 -13.07
N GLU A 44 11.97 -1.52 -13.06
CA GLU A 44 13.06 -0.92 -13.85
C GLU A 44 12.72 -0.80 -15.35
N ARG A 45 12.11 -1.83 -15.94
CA ARG A 45 11.71 -1.80 -17.35
C ARG A 45 10.53 -0.88 -17.58
N LEU A 46 9.59 -0.83 -16.63
CA LEU A 46 8.44 0.06 -16.69
C LEU A 46 8.88 1.53 -16.57
N GLU A 47 9.87 1.83 -15.73
CA GLU A 47 10.50 3.15 -15.61
C GLU A 47 11.18 3.56 -16.91
N LYS A 48 12.02 2.71 -17.51
CA LYS A 48 12.64 3.00 -18.82
C LYS A 48 11.62 3.26 -19.92
N ILE A 49 10.50 2.53 -19.92
CA ILE A 49 9.39 2.75 -20.86
C ILE A 49 8.70 4.10 -20.57
N ALA A 50 8.46 4.43 -19.31
CA ALA A 50 7.86 5.70 -18.91
C ALA A 50 8.74 6.88 -19.30
N ASP A 51 10.03 6.83 -18.98
CA ASP A 51 11.01 7.87 -19.33
C ASP A 51 11.07 8.10 -20.85
N ALA A 52 11.04 7.02 -21.64
CA ALA A 52 11.05 7.09 -23.10
C ALA A 52 9.85 7.85 -23.69
N ILE A 53 8.71 7.87 -23.00
CA ILE A 53 7.49 8.59 -23.40
C ILE A 53 7.26 9.88 -22.60
N GLY A 54 8.26 10.34 -21.83
CA GLY A 54 8.19 11.58 -21.06
C GLY A 54 7.32 11.50 -19.81
N CYS A 55 7.18 10.31 -19.23
CA CYS A 55 6.50 10.09 -17.96
C CYS A 55 7.50 9.74 -16.85
N GLN A 56 7.15 10.10 -15.62
CA GLN A 56 7.86 9.67 -14.42
C GLN A 56 6.95 8.79 -13.57
N ILE A 57 7.44 7.63 -13.12
CA ILE A 57 6.75 6.80 -12.13
C ILE A 57 7.14 7.30 -10.74
N GLY A 58 6.14 7.70 -9.95
CA GLY A 58 6.34 8.25 -8.61
C GLY A 58 5.59 7.49 -7.53
N ILE A 59 6.14 7.47 -6.33
CA ILE A 59 5.47 6.96 -5.13
C ILE A 59 4.72 8.11 -4.48
N LYS A 60 3.42 7.91 -4.24
CA LYS A 60 2.58 8.87 -3.53
C LYS A 60 1.97 8.22 -2.30
N ALA A 61 2.15 8.85 -1.15
CA ALA A 61 1.48 8.45 0.08
C ALA A 61 -0.04 8.51 -0.10
N ILE A 62 -0.73 7.42 0.21
CA ILE A 62 -2.20 7.32 0.14
C ILE A 62 -2.85 7.95 1.38
N THR A 63 -2.11 8.03 2.48
CA THR A 63 -2.56 8.60 3.76
C THR A 63 -1.41 9.31 4.46
N SER A 64 -1.72 10.18 5.42
CA SER A 64 -0.69 10.85 6.22
C SER A 64 0.01 9.87 7.17
N PRO A 65 1.28 10.11 7.52
CA PRO A 65 1.99 9.29 8.50
C PRO A 65 1.24 9.17 9.84
N ASN A 66 0.61 10.26 10.30
CA ASN A 66 -0.15 10.29 11.54
C ASN A 66 -1.43 9.43 11.47
N ASN A 67 -2.13 9.46 10.33
CA ASN A 67 -3.32 8.64 10.13
C ASN A 67 -2.95 7.16 10.05
N LEU A 68 -1.87 6.82 9.34
CA LEU A 68 -1.39 5.43 9.24
C LEU A 68 -0.95 4.90 10.62
N TYR A 69 -0.23 5.73 11.39
CA TYR A 69 0.16 5.39 12.75
C TYR A 69 -1.04 5.20 13.67
N SER A 70 -2.02 6.10 13.63
CA SER A 70 -3.23 6.01 14.46
C SER A 70 -4.03 4.75 14.13
N ALA A 71 -4.16 4.40 12.84
CA ALA A 71 -4.80 3.16 12.41
C ALA A 71 -4.06 1.91 12.90
N GLN A 72 -2.72 1.94 12.93
CA GLN A 72 -1.92 0.85 13.46
C GLN A 72 -2.06 0.69 14.99
N VAL A 73 -2.08 1.80 15.73
CA VAL A 73 -2.35 1.79 17.17
C VAL A 73 -3.74 1.20 17.47
N GLU A 74 -4.75 1.60 16.70
CA GLU A 74 -6.10 1.05 16.78
C GLU A 74 -6.10 -0.47 16.57
N LYS A 75 -5.48 -0.92 15.47
CA LYS A 75 -5.40 -2.34 15.12
C LYS A 75 -4.75 -3.17 16.23
N LYS A 76 -3.60 -2.72 16.74
CA LYS A 76 -2.91 -3.40 17.86
C LYS A 76 -3.75 -3.43 19.13
N ALA A 77 -4.39 -2.33 19.49
CA ALA A 77 -5.25 -2.28 20.66
C ALA A 77 -6.40 -3.29 20.53
N GLN A 78 -7.03 -3.38 19.36
CA GLN A 78 -8.08 -4.35 19.08
C GLN A 78 -7.58 -5.80 19.19
N GLU A 79 -6.37 -6.11 18.71
CA GLU A 79 -5.77 -7.44 18.85
C GLU A 79 -5.47 -7.81 20.31
N ILE A 80 -4.92 -6.89 21.09
CA ILE A 80 -4.67 -7.11 22.53
C ILE A 80 -5.98 -7.39 23.26
N VAL A 81 -6.98 -6.53 23.07
CA VAL A 81 -8.29 -6.67 23.73
C VAL A 81 -8.98 -7.95 23.27
N LYS A 82 -8.92 -8.30 21.99
CA LYS A 82 -9.45 -9.57 21.48
C LYS A 82 -8.82 -10.77 22.19
N ARG A 83 -7.49 -10.79 22.35
CA ARG A 83 -6.80 -11.90 23.04
C ARG A 83 -7.23 -12.01 24.50
N VAL A 84 -7.26 -10.89 25.23
CA VAL A 84 -7.70 -10.86 26.63
C VAL A 84 -9.15 -11.30 26.77
N MET A 85 -10.04 -10.83 25.90
CA MET A 85 -11.44 -11.24 25.91
C MET A 85 -11.62 -12.71 25.54
N GLN A 86 -10.84 -13.26 24.61
CA GLN A 86 -10.88 -14.69 24.30
C GLN A 86 -10.48 -15.55 25.50
N THR A 87 -9.49 -15.11 26.28
CA THR A 87 -9.10 -15.81 27.52
C THR A 87 -10.14 -15.64 28.63
N SER A 88 -10.77 -14.47 28.75
CA SER A 88 -11.77 -14.19 29.80
C SER A 88 -13.17 -14.71 29.49
N ALA A 89 -13.54 -14.90 28.21
CA ALA A 89 -14.82 -15.46 27.79
C ALA A 89 -14.97 -16.96 28.12
N LEU A 90 -13.87 -17.64 28.49
CA LEU A 90 -13.93 -18.95 29.13
C LEU A 90 -14.40 -18.89 30.60
N GLU A 91 -14.44 -17.71 31.22
CA GLU A 91 -14.63 -17.56 32.67
C GLU A 91 -15.92 -16.82 33.08
N ASP A 92 -16.42 -15.81 32.34
CA ASP A 92 -17.72 -15.19 32.68
C ASP A 92 -18.30 -14.29 31.55
N GLN A 93 -19.62 -14.33 31.31
CA GLN A 93 -20.29 -13.59 30.22
C GLN A 93 -21.40 -12.66 30.76
N ALA A 94 -21.14 -11.35 30.91
CA ALA A 94 -22.23 -10.36 31.01
C ALA A 94 -21.88 -8.87 30.83
N VAL A 95 -20.62 -8.42 31.02
CA VAL A 95 -20.31 -6.97 31.16
C VAL A 95 -19.55 -6.39 29.94
N ASP A 96 -19.76 -6.98 28.77
CA ASP A 96 -18.73 -7.04 27.73
C ASP A 96 -18.42 -5.69 27.03
N VAL A 97 -19.45 -4.89 26.70
CA VAL A 97 -19.25 -3.73 25.80
C VAL A 97 -18.53 -2.55 26.48
N LYS A 98 -18.93 -2.17 27.70
CA LYS A 98 -18.28 -1.06 28.44
C LYS A 98 -16.87 -1.45 28.90
N ALA A 99 -16.69 -2.71 29.31
CA ALA A 99 -15.39 -3.25 29.68
C ALA A 99 -14.43 -3.26 28.48
N LYS A 100 -14.87 -3.75 27.32
CA LYS A 100 -14.10 -3.73 26.08
C LYS A 100 -13.69 -2.32 25.66
N ALA A 101 -14.59 -1.34 25.73
CA ALA A 101 -14.27 0.05 25.42
C ALA A 101 -13.17 0.61 26.35
N LYS A 102 -13.26 0.33 27.65
CA LYS A 102 -12.23 0.73 28.62
C LYS A 102 -10.88 0.06 28.34
N MET A 103 -10.88 -1.24 28.04
CA MET A 103 -9.67 -1.98 27.68
C MET A 103 -9.03 -1.44 26.39
N LEU A 104 -9.82 -1.05 25.40
CA LEU A 104 -9.31 -0.43 24.16
C LEU A 104 -8.61 0.89 24.44
N VAL A 105 -9.20 1.76 25.27
CA VAL A 105 -8.58 3.04 25.65
C VAL A 105 -7.25 2.82 26.37
N GLN A 106 -7.21 1.86 27.32
CA GLN A 106 -6.00 1.53 28.05
C GLN A 106 -4.92 0.94 27.14
N ALA A 107 -5.28 0.01 26.25
CA ALA A 107 -4.36 -0.59 25.30
C ALA A 107 -3.75 0.48 24.37
N LYS A 108 -4.56 1.39 23.83
CA LYS A 108 -4.07 2.51 23.01
C LYS A 108 -3.09 3.40 23.78
N ALA A 109 -3.42 3.75 25.03
CA ALA A 109 -2.56 4.57 25.87
C ALA A 109 -1.21 3.89 26.20
N MET A 110 -1.21 2.56 26.36
CA MET A 110 0.02 1.78 26.55
C MET A 110 0.86 1.75 25.27
N ILE A 111 0.25 1.47 24.12
CA ILE A 111 0.94 1.43 22.82
C ILE A 111 1.55 2.80 22.48
N ALA A 112 0.85 3.90 22.79
CA ALA A 112 1.34 5.25 22.55
C ALA A 112 2.62 5.60 23.36
N LYS A 113 2.88 4.90 24.47
CA LYS A 113 4.11 5.05 25.26
C LYS A 113 5.28 4.22 24.72
N MET A 114 5.02 3.27 23.82
CA MET A 114 6.07 2.45 23.20
C MET A 114 6.82 3.24 22.12
N PRO A 115 8.09 2.91 21.86
CA PRO A 115 8.81 3.44 20.70
C PRO A 115 8.02 3.21 19.41
N LYS A 116 7.91 4.23 18.54
CA LYS A 116 7.14 4.16 17.29
C LYS A 116 7.54 2.97 16.41
N SER A 117 8.81 2.56 16.42
CA SER A 117 9.31 1.38 15.70
C SER A 117 8.63 0.08 16.13
N GLN A 118 8.28 -0.08 17.41
CA GLN A 118 7.65 -1.28 17.96
C GLN A 118 6.14 -1.35 17.67
N VAL A 119 5.52 -0.25 17.26
CA VAL A 119 4.09 -0.20 16.93
C VAL A 119 3.78 -0.97 15.62
N TRP A 120 4.79 -1.17 14.76
CA TRP A 120 4.64 -1.80 13.44
C TRP A 120 4.89 -3.31 13.40
N GLN A 121 5.45 -3.89 14.47
CA GLN A 121 5.70 -5.33 14.58
C GLN A 121 4.45 -6.14 14.85
#